data_AF-A0A7Y7D698-F1
#
_entry.id   AF-A0A7Y7D698-F1
#
_cell.length_a   1.000
_cell.length_b   1.000
_cell.length_c   1.000
_cell.angle_alpha   90.00
_cell.angle_beta   90.00
_cell.angle_gamma   90.00
#
_symmetry.space_group_name_H-M   'P 1'
#
loop_
_entity.id
_entity.type
_entity.pdbx_description
1 polymer ?
#
loop_
_entity_poly.entity_id
_entity_poly.type
_entity_poly.pdbx_seq_one_letter_code
_entity_poly.pdbx_strand_id
1 'polypeptide(L)'
;MLDRLSRWLRRPPPRALVMLGIDYGCHQWHQALGAARDFRIRAFIDDEPWNHRTRIGETPVQYPGELVALVRKHTACAVLQVEGAKTPPVDNWVLDELRTLKVPLLTLPAQLPESPSGYLAKLIERTPQDACGDASQ
;
A
#
# COMPACT_ATOMS: atom_id res chain seq x y z
N MET A 1 28.63 -22.97 -24.41
CA MET A 1 28.72 -23.31 -22.98
C MET A 1 28.69 -22.03 -22.14
N LEU A 2 27.64 -21.19 -22.24
CA LEU A 2 27.57 -19.90 -21.51
C LEU A 2 26.13 -19.38 -21.30
N ASP A 3 25.12 -20.25 -21.19
CA ASP A 3 23.69 -19.86 -21.05
C ASP A 3 23.08 -20.13 -19.66
N ARG A 4 23.92 -20.22 -18.61
CA ARG A 4 23.47 -20.60 -17.26
C ARG A 4 23.68 -19.56 -16.14
N LEU A 5 24.07 -18.33 -16.46
CA LEU A 5 24.42 -17.33 -15.43
C LEU A 5 23.46 -16.14 -15.27
N SER A 6 22.41 -16.01 -16.09
CA SER A 6 21.53 -14.82 -16.04
C SER A 6 20.29 -14.95 -15.14
N ARG A 7 20.07 -16.10 -14.49
CA ARG A 7 18.93 -16.29 -13.56
C ARG A 7 19.19 -15.89 -12.11
N TRP A 8 20.45 -15.64 -11.73
CA TRP A 8 20.82 -15.37 -10.34
C TRP A 8 20.86 -13.89 -9.93
N LEU A 9 20.71 -12.97 -10.90
CA LEU A 9 20.71 -11.51 -10.67
C LEU A 9 19.31 -10.88 -10.70
N ARG A 10 18.24 -11.67 -10.84
CA ARG A 10 16.88 -11.13 -10.78
C ARG A 10 16.49 -10.89 -9.32
N ARG A 11 16.72 -9.65 -8.86
CA ARG A 11 16.11 -9.15 -7.63
C ARG A 11 14.58 -9.29 -7.72
N PRO A 12 13.90 -9.63 -6.61
CA PRO A 12 12.45 -9.75 -6.61
C PRO A 12 11.80 -8.42 -7.04
N PRO A 13 10.65 -8.48 -7.73
CA PRO A 13 9.91 -7.26 -8.08
C PRO A 13 9.46 -6.51 -6.82
N PRO A 14 9.35 -5.17 -6.87
CA PRO A 14 8.89 -4.38 -5.73
C PRO A 14 7.51 -4.83 -5.28
N ARG A 15 7.32 -4.90 -3.96
CA ARG A 15 6.03 -5.28 -3.37
C ARG A 15 5.01 -4.17 -3.65
N ALA A 16 3.83 -4.56 -4.10
CA ALA A 16 2.76 -3.62 -4.44
C ALA A 16 2.05 -3.11 -3.18
N LEU A 17 1.71 -1.83 -3.17
CA LEU A 17 1.01 -1.15 -2.08
C LEU A 17 -0.18 -0.37 -2.65
N VAL A 18 -1.23 -0.20 -1.84
CA VAL A 18 -2.37 0.67 -2.15
C VAL A 18 -2.45 1.75 -1.07
N MET A 19 -2.61 3.02 -1.48
CA MET A 19 -2.67 4.16 -0.56
C MET A 19 -4.11 4.69 -0.46
N LEU A 20 -4.57 4.99 0.74
CA LEU A 20 -5.83 5.66 1.03
C LEU A 20 -5.60 7.16 1.20
N GLY A 21 -6.36 7.95 0.46
CA GLY A 21 -6.21 9.39 0.37
C GLY A 21 -5.18 9.81 -0.67
N ILE A 22 -5.25 11.09 -1.00
CA ILE A 22 -4.39 11.77 -1.98
C ILE A 22 -3.77 13.04 -1.41
N ASP A 23 -3.76 13.16 -0.08
CA ASP A 23 -3.21 14.33 0.60
C ASP A 23 -1.71 14.49 0.41
N TYR A 24 -1.20 15.65 0.83
CA TYR A 24 0.21 15.99 0.76
C TYR A 24 1.13 14.92 1.36
N GLY A 25 0.76 14.31 2.49
CA GLY A 25 1.51 13.21 3.09
C GLY A 25 1.58 11.96 2.19
N CYS A 26 0.50 11.65 1.46
CA CYS A 26 0.46 10.55 0.50
C CYS A 26 1.42 10.80 -0.68
N HIS A 27 1.50 12.05 -1.15
CA HIS A 27 2.46 12.47 -2.17
C HIS A 27 3.91 12.35 -1.69
N GLN A 28 4.22 12.75 -0.45
CA GLN A 28 5.57 12.63 0.10
C GLN A 28 6.01 11.16 0.20
N TRP A 29 5.12 10.29 0.72
CA TRP A 29 5.38 8.85 0.77
C TRP A 29 5.52 8.23 -0.63
N HIS A 30 4.77 8.70 -1.62
CA HIS A 30 4.90 8.26 -3.01
C HIS A 30 6.27 8.57 -3.61
N GLN A 31 6.75 9.79 -3.44
CA GLN A 31 8.07 10.19 -3.93
C GLN A 31 9.19 9.42 -3.22
N ALA A 32 9.08 9.29 -1.89
CA ALA A 32 10.04 8.57 -1.06
C ALA A 32 10.16 7.08 -1.44
N LEU A 33 9.02 6.40 -1.63
CA LEU A 33 9.00 4.99 -2.03
C LEU A 33 9.30 4.80 -3.51
N GLY A 34 8.97 5.77 -4.37
CA GLY A 34 9.32 5.75 -5.78
C GLY A 34 10.83 5.81 -6.03
N ALA A 35 11.58 6.46 -5.13
CA ALA A 35 13.05 6.42 -5.14
C ALA A 35 13.61 5.06 -4.66
N ALA A 36 12.84 4.32 -3.87
CA ALA A 36 13.21 2.99 -3.40
C ALA A 36 12.81 1.88 -4.39
N ARG A 37 13.53 0.75 -4.38
CA ARG A 37 13.26 -0.39 -5.27
C ARG A 37 12.47 -1.54 -4.64
N ASP A 38 12.17 -1.44 -3.34
CA ASP A 38 11.58 -2.55 -2.57
C ASP A 38 10.05 -2.50 -2.57
N PHE A 39 9.47 -1.32 -2.72
CA PHE A 39 8.05 -1.05 -2.59
C PHE A 39 7.56 -0.13 -3.70
N ARG A 40 6.33 -0.34 -4.17
CA ARG A 40 5.71 0.55 -5.16
C ARG A 40 4.22 0.70 -4.90
N ILE A 41 3.77 1.94 -4.72
CA ILE A 41 2.34 2.26 -4.67
C ILE A 41 1.77 2.13 -6.08
N ARG A 42 0.71 1.34 -6.22
CA ARG A 42 0.09 0.99 -7.51
C ARG A 42 -1.26 1.65 -7.72
N ALA A 43 -1.91 2.08 -6.65
CA ALA A 43 -3.17 2.81 -6.69
C ALA A 43 -3.28 3.74 -5.49
N PHE A 44 -3.93 4.87 -5.72
CA PHE A 44 -4.46 5.75 -4.67
C PHE A 44 -5.97 5.60 -4.64
N ILE A 45 -6.55 5.71 -3.45
CA ILE A 45 -7.99 5.63 -3.24
C ILE A 45 -8.48 6.96 -2.71
N ASP A 46 -9.50 7.53 -3.33
CA ASP A 46 -10.09 8.80 -2.89
C ASP A 46 -11.61 8.78 -3.10
N ASP A 47 -12.34 9.58 -2.32
CA ASP A 47 -13.80 9.72 -2.45
C ASP A 47 -14.20 10.57 -3.66
N GLU A 48 -13.32 11.45 -4.11
CA GLU A 48 -13.53 12.36 -5.23
C GLU A 48 -12.44 12.25 -6.31
N PRO A 49 -12.24 11.07 -6.94
CA PRO A 49 -11.19 10.86 -7.94
C PRO A 49 -11.35 11.73 -9.20
N TRP A 50 -12.52 12.34 -9.40
CA TRP A 50 -12.78 13.29 -10.49
C TRP A 50 -12.30 14.71 -10.21
N ASN A 51 -12.07 15.06 -8.94
CA ASN A 51 -11.78 16.44 -8.52
C ASN A 51 -10.28 16.76 -8.60
N HIS A 52 -9.44 15.73 -8.49
CA HIS A 52 -7.99 15.84 -8.61
C HIS A 52 -7.57 15.18 -9.92
N ARG A 53 -6.72 15.87 -10.72
CA ARG A 53 -6.11 15.32 -11.94
C ARG A 53 -5.79 13.85 -11.69
N THR A 54 -6.45 12.96 -12.43
CA THR A 54 -6.72 11.52 -12.20
C THR A 54 -5.52 10.60 -11.90
N ARG A 55 -4.32 11.15 -11.66
CA ARG A 55 -3.08 10.43 -11.35
C ARG A 55 -2.17 11.22 -10.40
N ILE A 56 -1.60 10.53 -9.42
CA ILE A 56 -0.44 10.98 -8.64
C ILE A 56 0.82 10.42 -9.30
N GLY A 57 1.56 11.28 -9.98
CA GLY A 57 2.65 10.85 -10.87
C GLY A 57 2.12 9.96 -12.00
N GLU A 58 2.55 8.70 -12.05
CA GLU A 58 2.04 7.70 -12.99
C GLU A 58 0.92 6.82 -12.42
N THR A 59 0.51 7.06 -11.17
CA THR A 59 -0.35 6.15 -10.41
C THR A 59 -1.79 6.63 -10.41
N PRO A 60 -2.78 5.82 -10.83
CA PRO A 60 -4.18 6.23 -10.88
C PRO A 60 -4.78 6.43 -9.49
N VAL A 61 -5.71 7.38 -9.39
CA VAL A 61 -6.61 7.57 -8.25
C VAL A 61 -7.94 6.89 -8.58
N GLN A 62 -8.40 6.01 -7.70
CA GLN A 62 -9.59 5.17 -7.89
C GLN A 62 -10.56 5.33 -6.71
N TYR A 63 -11.79 4.86 -6.89
CA TYR A 63 -12.82 4.91 -5.85
C TYR A 63 -12.58 3.90 -4.71
N PRO A 64 -13.12 4.14 -3.50
CA PRO A 64 -12.99 3.21 -2.37
C PRO A 64 -13.60 1.84 -2.65
N GLY A 65 -14.68 1.79 -3.45
CA GLY A 65 -15.29 0.54 -3.88
C GLY A 65 -14.37 -0.36 -4.74
N GLU A 66 -13.32 0.21 -5.35
CA GLU A 66 -12.34 -0.58 -6.12
C GLU A 66 -11.18 -1.11 -5.26
N LEU A 67 -11.09 -0.73 -3.98
CA LEU A 67 -9.95 -1.07 -3.11
C LEU A 67 -9.67 -2.57 -3.09
N VAL A 68 -10.68 -3.40 -2.83
CA VAL A 68 -10.54 -4.87 -2.80
C VAL A 68 -10.08 -5.41 -4.16
N ALA A 69 -10.68 -4.92 -5.25
CA ALA A 69 -10.34 -5.36 -6.59
C ALA A 69 -8.88 -5.02 -6.94
N LEU A 70 -8.41 -3.83 -6.56
CA LEU A 70 -7.03 -3.36 -6.76
C LEU A 70 -6.03 -4.15 -5.92
N VAL A 71 -6.37 -4.42 -4.66
CA VAL A 71 -5.55 -5.24 -3.75
C VAL A 71 -5.34 -6.64 -4.35
N ARG A 72 -6.41 -7.28 -4.84
CA ARG A 72 -6.35 -8.58 -5.51
C ARG A 72 -5.58 -8.53 -6.83
N LYS A 73 -5.90 -7.57 -7.69
CA LYS A 73 -5.30 -7.39 -9.03
C LYS A 73 -3.79 -7.18 -8.96
N HIS A 74 -3.33 -6.39 -8.00
CA HIS A 74 -1.91 -6.07 -7.84
C HIS A 74 -1.18 -6.94 -6.83
N THR A 75 -1.88 -7.88 -6.17
CA THR A 75 -1.35 -8.69 -5.07
C THR A 75 -0.67 -7.79 -4.03
N ALA A 76 -1.39 -6.75 -3.61
CA ALA A 76 -0.85 -5.73 -2.71
C ALA A 76 -0.53 -6.35 -1.35
N CYS A 77 0.63 -6.02 -0.80
CA CYS A 77 1.07 -6.57 0.47
C CYS A 77 0.57 -5.78 1.68
N ALA A 78 0.13 -4.54 1.48
CA ALA A 78 -0.48 -3.70 2.52
C ALA A 78 -1.32 -2.59 1.87
N VAL A 79 -2.33 -2.15 2.62
CA VAL A 79 -3.02 -0.89 2.39
C VAL A 79 -2.43 0.14 3.35
N LEU A 80 -2.17 1.35 2.88
CA LEU A 80 -1.51 2.42 3.61
C LEU A 80 -2.49 3.58 3.80
N GLN A 81 -2.49 4.20 4.97
CA GLN A 81 -3.15 5.47 5.23
C GLN A 81 -2.17 6.40 5.95
N VAL A 82 -2.31 7.71 5.79
CA VAL A 82 -1.45 8.69 6.48
C VAL A 82 -2.20 9.27 7.68
N GLU A 83 -1.54 9.31 8.83
CA GLU A 83 -2.07 9.90 10.06
C GLU A 83 -2.43 11.37 9.85
N GLY A 84 -3.65 11.76 10.26
CA GLY A 84 -4.14 13.14 10.10
C GLY A 84 -4.51 13.53 8.67
N ALA A 85 -4.39 12.62 7.69
CA ALA A 85 -4.88 12.82 6.33
C ALA A 85 -6.39 12.53 6.24
N LYS A 86 -7.08 13.23 5.32
CA LYS A 86 -8.43 12.89 4.88
C LYS A 86 -8.39 11.49 4.28
N THR A 87 -8.91 10.55 5.04
CA THR A 87 -9.05 9.17 4.60
C THR A 87 -10.44 9.02 4.00
N PRO A 88 -10.59 8.46 2.79
CA PRO A 88 -11.91 8.18 2.24
C PRO A 88 -12.68 7.20 3.14
N PRO A 89 -14.02 7.25 3.16
CA PRO A 89 -14.80 6.28 3.92
C PRO A 89 -14.54 4.87 3.36
N VAL A 90 -14.03 3.99 4.22
CA VAL A 90 -13.84 2.57 3.93
C VAL A 90 -14.88 1.79 4.73
N ASP A 91 -15.78 1.12 4.02
CA ASP A 91 -16.83 0.33 4.66
C ASP A 91 -16.28 -0.87 5.44
N ASN A 92 -17.00 -1.30 6.47
CA ASN A 92 -16.63 -2.46 7.28
C ASN A 92 -16.45 -3.74 6.45
N TRP A 93 -17.26 -3.96 5.41
CA TRP A 93 -17.13 -5.13 4.53
C TRP A 93 -15.77 -5.13 3.79
N VAL A 94 -15.25 -3.95 3.43
CA VAL A 94 -13.92 -3.83 2.81
C VAL A 94 -12.84 -4.20 3.80
N LEU A 95 -12.95 -3.75 5.06
CA LEU A 95 -12.00 -4.09 6.12
C LEU A 95 -12.00 -5.60 6.40
N ASP A 96 -13.16 -6.25 6.45
CA ASP A 96 -13.28 -7.69 6.64
C ASP A 96 -12.70 -8.48 5.45
N GLU A 97 -12.87 -7.96 4.24
CA GLU A 97 -12.28 -8.54 3.04
C GLU A 97 -10.75 -8.41 3.04
N LEU A 98 -10.20 -7.26 3.45
CA LEU A 98 -8.76 -7.08 3.62
C LEU A 98 -8.17 -8.05 4.66
N ARG A 99 -8.88 -8.27 5.78
CA ARG A 99 -8.50 -9.28 6.78
C ARG A 99 -8.49 -10.68 6.17
N THR A 100 -9.51 -11.03 5.40
CA THR A 100 -9.61 -12.33 4.70
C THR A 100 -8.46 -12.53 3.72
N LEU A 101 -8.06 -11.46 3.02
CA LEU A 101 -6.91 -11.46 2.11
C LEU A 101 -5.55 -11.39 2.83
N LYS A 102 -5.54 -11.30 4.17
CA LYS A 102 -4.34 -11.10 5.01
C LYS A 102 -3.52 -9.88 4.60
N VAL A 103 -4.21 -8.83 4.15
CA VAL A 103 -3.58 -7.56 3.75
C VAL A 103 -3.80 -6.56 4.88
N PRO A 104 -2.73 -6.20 5.62
CA PRO A 104 -2.87 -5.27 6.73
C PRO A 104 -3.13 -3.85 6.24
N LEU A 105 -3.95 -3.12 6.99
CA LEU A 105 -4.08 -1.66 6.88
C LEU A 105 -3.08 -1.02 7.84
N LEU A 106 -2.08 -0.31 7.29
CA LEU A 106 -1.02 0.33 8.05
C LEU A 106 -1.23 1.84 8.07
N THR A 107 -1.09 2.43 9.26
CA THR A 107 -1.09 3.88 9.43
C THR A 107 0.35 4.38 9.42
N LEU A 108 0.65 5.27 8.48
CA LEU A 108 1.94 5.92 8.32
C LEU A 108 1.91 7.28 8.99
N PRO A 109 3.03 7.72 9.60
CA PRO A 109 3.12 9.06 10.16
C PRO A 109 3.01 10.13 9.07
N ALA A 110 2.45 11.28 9.44
CA ALA A 110 2.39 12.45 8.57
C ALA A 110 3.79 12.98 8.19
N GLN A 111 4.76 12.79 9.09
CA GLN A 111 6.16 13.17 8.86
C GLN A 111 6.95 11.98 8.33
N LEU A 112 7.69 12.20 7.24
CA LEU A 112 8.49 11.15 6.62
C LEU A 112 9.69 10.78 7.53
N PRO A 113 9.87 9.51 7.91
CA PRO A 113 11.04 9.08 8.67
C PRO A 113 12.31 9.11 7.79
N GLU A 114 13.49 9.09 8.43
CA GLU A 114 14.79 9.11 7.74
C GLU A 114 14.97 7.94 6.75
N SER A 115 14.38 6.77 7.05
CA SER A 115 14.34 5.62 6.15
C SER A 115 12.90 5.14 5.92
N PRO A 116 12.20 5.66 4.89
CA PRO A 116 10.80 5.34 4.63
C PRO A 116 10.59 3.86 4.28
N SER A 117 11.43 3.29 3.42
CA SER A 117 11.33 1.87 3.04
C SER A 117 11.65 0.94 4.20
N GLY A 118 12.66 1.27 5.02
CA GLY A 118 13.03 0.48 6.20
C GLY A 118 11.95 0.53 7.29
N TYR A 119 11.32 1.69 7.47
CA TYR A 119 10.18 1.85 8.37
C TYR A 119 8.99 1.00 7.91
N LEU A 120 8.65 1.06 6.62
CA LEU A 120 7.55 0.28 6.07
C LEU A 120 7.81 -1.22 6.12
N ALA A 121 9.03 -1.66 5.81
CA ALA A 121 9.42 -3.06 5.94
C ALA A 121 9.22 -3.56 7.38
N LYS A 122 9.70 -2.80 8.38
CA LYS A 122 9.49 -3.12 9.79
C LYS A 122 8.01 -3.15 10.18
N LEU A 123 7.18 -2.25 9.67
CA LEU A 123 5.74 -2.28 9.95
C LEU A 123 5.09 -3.54 9.38
N ILE A 124 5.41 -3.89 8.13
CA ILE A 124 4.87 -5.10 7.50
C ILE A 124 5.35 -6.36 8.24
N GLU A 125 6.59 -6.41 8.67
CA GLU A 125 7.14 -7.54 9.45
C GLU A 125 6.57 -7.63 10.87
N ARG A 126 6.31 -6.49 11.51
CA ARG A 126 5.74 -6.42 12.87
C ARG A 126 4.24 -6.65 12.89
N THR A 127 3.56 -6.51 11.76
CA THR A 127 2.15 -6.85 11.67
C THR A 127 2.07 -8.37 11.60
N PRO A 128 1.68 -9.05 12.68
CA PRO A 128 1.55 -10.50 12.63
C PRO A 128 0.52 -10.80 11.55
N GLN A 129 0.80 -11.77 10.68
CA GLN A 129 -0.24 -12.37 9.84
C GLN A 129 -1.29 -13.13 10.69
N ASP A 130 -1.16 -13.08 12.01
CA ASP A 130 -1.91 -13.77 13.05
C ASP A 130 -2.82 -12.83 13.87
N ALA A 131 -3.41 -11.80 13.28
CA ALA A 131 -4.69 -11.27 13.80
C ALA A 131 -5.87 -12.19 13.41
N CYS A 132 -5.62 -13.50 13.42
CA CYS A 132 -6.56 -14.58 13.26
C CYS A 132 -6.27 -15.55 14.42
N GLY A 133 -7.03 -15.40 15.52
CA GLY A 133 -6.94 -16.29 16.67
C GLY A 133 -7.20 -15.58 17.98
N ASP A 134 -8.30 -15.98 18.63
CA ASP A 134 -8.72 -15.69 20.01
C ASP A 134 -9.35 -14.32 20.30
N ALA A 135 -10.54 -14.22 20.88
CA ALA A 135 -11.44 -15.24 21.38
C ALA A 135 -12.87 -14.69 21.45
N SER A 136 -13.83 -15.58 21.22
CA SER A 136 -15.18 -15.46 21.75
C SER A 136 -15.13 -15.18 23.25
N GLN A 137 -15.95 -14.23 23.70
CA GLN A 137 -16.67 -14.30 24.97
C GLN A 137 -17.92 -13.42 24.88
#